data_AF-A0A1H0T0R8-F1
#
_entry.id   AF-A0A1H0T0R8-F1
#
_cell.length_a   1.000
_cell.length_b   1.000
_cell.length_c   1.000
_cell.angle_alpha   90.00
_cell.angle_beta   90.00
_cell.angle_gamma   90.00
#
_symmetry.space_group_name_H-M   'P 1'
#
loop_
_entity.id
_entity.type
_entity.pdbx_description
1 polymer ?
#
loop_
_entity_poly.entity_id
_entity_poly.type
_entity_poly.pdbx_seq_one_letter_code
_entity_poly.pdbx_strand_id
1 'polypeptide(L)' 'MNLRSKPDITPRGLNRAQASGYAGISPSLFDILVRAGVMPQPIRWGGRLVYDRHAIDALFDRVKKEDEWEVAV' A
#
# COMPACT_ATOMS: atom_id res chain seq x y z
N MET A 1 21.47 23.07 -17.75
CA MET A 1 20.94 22.40 -16.53
C MET A 1 19.86 21.42 -16.95
N ASN A 2 20.02 20.12 -16.66
CA ASN A 2 19.08 19.09 -17.08
C ASN A 2 17.99 18.89 -16.01
N LEU A 3 16.91 19.68 -16.08
CA LEU A 3 15.75 19.53 -15.20
C LEU A 3 14.91 18.33 -15.69
N ARG A 4 15.27 17.12 -15.26
CA ARG A 4 14.31 16.01 -15.26
C ARG A 4 13.29 16.29 -14.15
N SER A 5 12.37 17.22 -14.42
CA SER A 5 11.19 17.45 -13.59
C SER A 5 10.48 16.11 -13.46
N LYS A 6 10.30 15.61 -12.23
CA LYS A 6 9.40 14.47 -12.02
C LYS A 6 8.04 14.87 -12.56
N PRO A 7 7.35 14.00 -13.31
CA PRO A 7 6.02 14.33 -13.81
C PRO A 7 5.11 14.63 -12.61
N ASP A 8 4.27 15.66 -12.72
CA ASP A 8 3.38 16.16 -11.66
C ASP A 8 2.23 15.20 -11.32
N ILE A 9 2.25 14.00 -11.92
CA ILE A 9 1.31 12.95 -11.59
C ILE A 9 1.78 12.21 -10.33
N THR A 10 0.93 12.18 -9.31
CA THR A 10 1.12 11.24 -8.21
C THR A 10 0.87 9.84 -8.76
N PRO A 11 1.87 8.94 -8.78
CA PRO A 11 1.68 7.61 -9.36
C PRO A 11 0.64 6.82 -8.55
N ARG A 12 -0.33 6.24 -9.23
CA ARG A 12 -1.32 5.34 -8.60
C ARG A 12 -0.67 4.05 -8.10
N GLY A 13 0.30 3.54 -8.85
CA GLY A 13 1.06 2.34 -8.52
C GLY A 13 2.22 2.64 -7.58
N LEU A 14 2.20 2.00 -6.41
CA LEU A 14 3.22 2.11 -5.38
C LEU A 14 4.02 0.82 -5.29
N ASN A 15 5.34 0.90 -5.14
CA ASN A 15 6.13 -0.25 -4.71
C ASN A 15 5.86 -0.55 -3.22
N ARG A 16 6.35 -1.68 -2.71
CA ARG A 16 6.17 -2.09 -1.31
C ARG A 16 6.52 -1.00 -0.29
N ALA A 17 7.68 -0.35 -0.44
CA ALA A 17 8.14 0.68 0.51
C ALA A 17 7.30 1.96 0.43
N GLN A 18 6.86 2.33 -0.78
CA GLN A 18 5.95 3.45 -0.99
C GLN A 18 4.57 3.16 -0.42
N ALA A 19 4.06 1.94 -0.61
CA ALA A 19 2.75 1.52 -0.12
C ALA A 19 2.71 1.49 1.42
N SER A 20 3.73 0.92 2.06
CA SER A 20 3.84 0.93 3.52
C SER A 20 3.99 2.34 4.08
N GLY A 21 4.82 3.18 3.43
CA GLY A 21 4.99 4.58 3.80
C GLY A 21 3.69 5.38 3.63
N TYR A 22 2.94 5.14 2.56
CA TYR A 22 1.63 5.76 2.32
C TYR A 22 0.60 5.35 3.36
N ALA A 23 0.60 4.07 3.78
CA ALA A 23 -0.25 3.56 4.85
C ALA A 23 0.22 3.95 6.27
N GLY A 24 1.35 4.65 6.41
CA GLY A 24 1.87 5.10 7.71
C GLY A 24 2.45 3.99 8.60
N ILE A 25 2.87 2.86 8.02
CA ILE A 25 3.34 1.68 8.77
C ILE A 25 4.68 1.14 8.25
N SER A 26 5.32 0.29 9.06
CA SER A 26 6.57 -0.36 8.64
C SER A 26 6.32 -1.33 7.49
N PRO A 27 7.31 -1.55 6.59
CA PRO A 27 7.16 -2.51 5.50
C PRO A 27 6.88 -3.94 5.97
N SER A 28 7.45 -4.33 7.12
CA SER A 28 7.23 -5.67 7.69
C SER A 28 5.79 -5.84 8.19
N LEU A 29 5.23 -4.83 8.88
CA LEU A 29 3.83 -4.86 9.30
C LEU A 29 2.90 -4.85 8.07
N PHE A 30 3.23 -4.05 7.06
CA PHE A 30 2.47 -4.02 5.81
C PHE A 30 2.39 -5.41 5.15
N ASP A 31 3.50 -6.15 5.09
CA ASP A 31 3.47 -7.52 4.55
C ASP A 31 2.61 -8.48 5.39
N ILE A 32 2.63 -8.37 6.71
CA ILE A 32 1.79 -9.16 7.61
C ILE A 32 0.32 -8.88 7.31
N LEU A 33 -0.05 -7.60 7.20
CA LEU A 33 -1.41 -7.17 6.90
C LEU A 33 -1.86 -7.61 5.49
N VAL A 34 -0.97 -7.57 4.50
CA VAL A 34 -1.25 -8.11 3.16
C VAL A 34 -1.50 -9.62 3.23
N ARG A 35 -0.68 -10.37 3.97
CA ARG A 35 -0.88 -11.83 4.13
C ARG A 35 -2.16 -12.17 4.89
N ALA A 36 -2.51 -11.37 5.89
CA ALA A 36 -3.74 -11.52 6.66
C ALA A 36 -5.00 -11.05 5.91
N GLY A 37 -4.87 -10.51 4.69
CA GLY A 37 -6.00 -10.03 3.88
C GLY A 37 -6.57 -8.69 4.35
N VAL A 38 -5.88 -8.04 5.28
CA VAL A 38 -6.18 -6.72 5.83
C VAL A 38 -5.82 -5.62 4.83
N MET A 39 -4.64 -5.71 4.22
CA MET A 39 -4.19 -4.73 3.22
C MET A 39 -4.40 -5.31 1.81
N PRO A 40 -4.56 -4.44 0.78
CA PRO A 40 -4.80 -4.90 -0.58
C PRO A 40 -3.63 -5.73 -1.11
N GLN A 41 -3.96 -6.82 -1.82
CA GLN A 41 -2.97 -7.64 -2.51
C GLN A 41 -2.28 -6.84 -3.63
N PRO A 42 -0.97 -7.05 -3.86
CA PRO A 42 -0.28 -6.41 -4.96
C PRO A 42 -0.77 -6.94 -6.31
N ILE A 43 -0.82 -6.04 -7.28
CA ILE A 43 -0.96 -6.37 -8.70
C ILE A 43 0.41 -6.81 -9.20
N ARG A 44 0.47 -8.01 -9.81
CA ARG A 44 1.68 -8.51 -10.48
C ARG A 44 1.74 -8.00 -11.92
N TRP A 45 2.67 -7.09 -12.19
CA TRP A 45 3.01 -6.67 -13.56
C TRP A 45 4.39 -7.20 -13.93
N GLY A 46 4.40 -8.37 -14.56
CA GLY A 46 5.62 -9.11 -14.86
C GLY A 46 6.39 -9.43 -13.57
N GLY A 47 7.64 -8.96 -13.48
CA GLY A 47 8.51 -9.19 -12.32
C GLY A 47 8.31 -8.21 -11.14
N ARG A 48 7.35 -7.29 -11.21
CA ARG A 48 7.14 -6.27 -10.17
C ARG A 48 5.79 -6.42 -9.48
N LEU A 49 5.82 -6.22 -8.17
CA LEU A 49 4.63 -6.08 -7.33
C LEU A 49 4.31 -4.59 -7.19
N VAL A 50 3.09 -4.22 -7.58
CA VAL A 50 2.60 -2.84 -7.50
C VAL A 50 1.31 -2.82 -6.71
N TYR A 51 1.26 -1.94 -5.70
CA TYR A 51 0.09 -1.70 -4.88
C TYR A 51 -0.67 -0.50 -5.41
N ASP A 52 -1.99 -0.59 -5.46
CA ASP A 52 -2.84 0.51 -5.88
C ASP A 52 -3.13 1.42 -4.69
N ARG A 53 -2.72 2.68 -4.79
CA ARG A 53 -2.98 3.71 -3.78
C ARG A 53 -4.47 3.83 -3.44
N HIS A 54 -5.35 3.79 -4.43
CA HIS A 54 -6.79 3.93 -4.19
C HIS A 54 -7.38 2.70 -3.51
N ALA A 55 -6.78 1.51 -3.69
CA ALA A 55 -7.20 0.32 -2.96
C ALA A 55 -6.82 0.42 -1.48
N ILE A 56 -5.68 1.07 -1.17
CA ILE A 56 -5.30 1.38 0.20
C ILE A 56 -6.28 2.41 0.79
N ASP A 57 -6.56 3.51 0.08
CA ASP A 57 -7.53 4.53 0.52
C ASP A 57 -8.91 3.92 0.81
N ALA A 58 -9.44 3.13 -0.14
CA ALA A 58 -10.74 2.47 0.01
C ALA A 58 -10.77 1.48 1.19
N LEU A 59 -9.62 0.96 1.62
CA LEU A 59 -9.54 0.16 2.82
C LEU A 59 -9.72 1.01 4.08
N PHE A 60 -8.98 2.12 4.16
CA PHE A 60 -9.12 3.08 5.26
C PHE A 60 -10.53 3.65 5.37
N ASP A 61 -11.22 3.87 4.25
CA ASP A 61 -12.62 4.31 4.23
C ASP A 61 -13.59 3.25 4.74
N ARG A 62 -13.24 1.96 4.61
CA ARG A 62 -14.08 0.82 5.01
C ARG A 62 -13.86 0.38 6.44
N VAL A 63 -12.65 0.53 6.97
CA VAL A 63 -12.31 0.17 8.35
C VAL A 63 -13.05 1.13 9.29
N LYS A 64 -14.06 0.61 10.01
CA LYS A 64 -14.72 1.37 11.07
C LYS A 64 -13.79 1.38 12.28
N LYS A 65 -13.81 2.46 13.06
CA LYS A 65 -12.86 2.80 14.14
C LYS A 65 -12.72 1.76 15.27
N GLU A 66 -13.47 0.66 15.23
CA GLU A 66 -13.57 -0.37 16.28
C GLU A 66 -13.15 -1.78 15.83
N ASP A 67 -12.71 -1.97 14.58
CA ASP A 67 -12.16 -3.27 14.16
C ASP A 67 -10.75 -3.46 14.75
N GLU A 68 -10.69 -3.98 15.98
CA GLU A 68 -9.48 -4.53 16.59
C GLU A 68 -9.00 -5.71 15.74
N TRP A 69 -7.84 -5.56 15.10
CA TRP A 69 -7.26 -6.63 14.30
C TRP A 69 -6.65 -7.67 15.24
N GLU A 70 -7.36 -8.77 15.49
CA GLU A 70 -6.76 -9.99 16.03
C GLU A 70 -5.80 -10.57 14.98
N VAL A 71 -4.53 -10.19 15.07
CA VAL A 71 -3.46 -10.92 14.40
C VAL A 71 -3.31 -12.25 15.11
N ALA A 72 -3.88 -13.30 14.52
CA ALA A 72 -3.60 -14.68 14.92
C ALA A 72 -2.09 -14.92 14.74
N VAL A 73 -1.36 -14.90 15.85
CA VAL A 73 0.08 -15.22 15.96
C VAL A 73 0.31 -16.70 15.73
#